data_AF-A0A6I9NGQ1-F1
#
_entry.id   AF-A0A6I9NGQ1-F1
#
_cell.length_a   1.000
_cell.length_b   1.000
_cell.length_c   1.000
_cell.angle_alpha   90.00
_cell.angle_beta   90.00
_cell.angle_gamma   90.00
#
_symmetry.space_group_name_H-M   'P 1'
#
loop_
_entity.id
_entity.type
_entity.pdbx_description
1 polymer ?
#
loop_
_entity_poly.entity_id
_entity_poly.type
_entity_poly.pdbx_seq_one_letter_code
_entity_poly.pdbx_strand_id
1 'polypeptide(L)'
;ISYKALSSFDTEFDLSNQSGKVFKPANETSHVFSGLFPGSTYSFTIRASTVKGFGPPVITQFTTKISAPLMPAYDQESPLNQTDSTVTVLLKPAQSRGAPV
;
A
#
# COMPACT_ATOMS: atom_id res chain seq x y z
N ILE A 1 10.31 13.00 10.97
CA ILE A 1 10.24 11.66 10.36
C ILE A 1 9.71 11.83 8.94
N SER A 2 10.33 11.23 7.94
CA SER A 2 9.79 11.18 6.57
C SER A 2 9.74 9.74 6.11
N TYR A 3 8.77 9.40 5.27
CA TYR A 3 8.65 8.07 4.70
C TYR A 3 8.45 8.14 3.18
N LYS A 4 8.84 7.07 2.49
CA LYS A 4 8.58 6.88 1.06
C LYS A 4 8.35 5.41 0.77
N ALA A 5 7.44 5.10 -0.13
CA ALA A 5 7.29 3.74 -0.65
C ALA A 5 8.51 3.36 -1.48
N LEU A 6 8.92 2.10 -1.37
CA LEU A 6 10.01 1.52 -2.15
C LEU A 6 9.49 0.51 -3.16
N SER A 7 8.55 -0.33 -2.74
CA SER A 7 7.97 -1.39 -3.56
C SER A 7 6.60 -1.78 -3.04
N SER A 8 5.82 -2.45 -3.88
CA SER A 8 4.55 -3.07 -3.52
C SER A 8 4.33 -4.33 -4.34
N PHE A 9 3.57 -5.26 -3.77
CA PHE A 9 3.10 -6.44 -4.48
C PHE A 9 1.86 -6.15 -5.35
N ASP A 10 1.18 -5.02 -5.13
CA ASP A 10 0.08 -4.56 -5.98
C ASP A 10 0.63 -3.84 -7.23
N THR A 11 0.25 -4.33 -8.42
CA THR A 11 0.71 -3.78 -9.71
C THR A 11 0.14 -2.40 -10.03
N GLU A 12 -0.99 -2.03 -9.43
CA GLU A 12 -1.63 -0.72 -9.63
C GLU A 12 -1.10 0.35 -8.66
N PHE A 13 -0.15 -0.01 -7.80
CA PHE A 13 0.36 0.86 -6.77
C PHE A 13 1.38 1.90 -7.30
N ASP A 14 0.97 3.16 -7.34
CA ASP A 14 1.85 4.28 -7.69
C ASP A 14 2.80 4.63 -6.54
N LEU A 15 4.08 4.27 -6.69
CA LEU A 15 5.13 4.56 -5.70
C LEU A 15 5.43 6.05 -5.55
N SER A 16 5.22 6.85 -6.60
CA SER A 16 5.66 8.26 -6.63
C SER A 16 4.84 9.15 -5.70
N ASN A 17 3.55 8.83 -5.54
CA ASN A 17 2.61 9.57 -4.70
C ASN A 17 2.59 9.07 -3.24
N GLN A 18 3.48 8.14 -2.88
CA GLN A 18 3.43 7.43 -1.60
C GLN A 18 4.58 7.85 -0.69
N SER A 19 4.65 9.15 -0.42
CA SER A 19 5.63 9.74 0.47
C SER A 19 5.00 10.77 1.40
N GLY A 20 5.65 11.01 2.53
CA GLY A 20 5.14 11.95 3.51
C GLY A 20 6.19 12.33 4.55
N LYS A 21 5.86 13.37 5.33
CA LYS A 21 6.71 13.86 6.41
C LYS A 21 5.86 14.28 7.60
N VAL A 22 6.32 13.91 8.78
CA VAL A 22 5.70 14.23 10.07
C VAL A 22 6.76 14.76 11.01
N PHE A 23 6.43 15.81 11.76
CA PHE A 23 7.26 16.33 12.84
C PHE A 23 6.60 16.02 14.18
N LYS A 24 7.39 15.52 15.11
CA LYS A 24 6.94 15.16 16.45
C LYS A 24 7.73 15.95 17.49
N PRO A 25 7.08 16.35 18.60
CA PRO A 25 7.77 16.98 19.72
C PRO A 25 8.74 15.99 20.37
N ALA A 26 9.76 16.52 21.07
CA ALA A 26 10.82 15.69 21.66
C ALA A 26 10.33 14.73 22.76
N ASN A 27 9.14 14.96 23.33
CA ASN A 27 8.50 14.09 24.30
C ASN A 27 7.77 12.89 23.67
N GLU A 28 7.65 12.83 22.34
CA GLU A 28 7.01 11.71 21.62
C GLU A 28 8.08 10.91 20.85
N THR A 29 8.41 9.72 21.35
CA THR A 29 9.42 8.82 20.76
C THR A 29 8.82 7.73 19.87
N SER A 30 7.48 7.64 19.80
CA SER A 30 6.74 6.65 19.02
C SER A 30 5.72 7.33 18.12
N HIS A 31 5.53 6.82 16.90
CA HIS A 31 4.49 7.32 16.01
C HIS A 31 3.91 6.18 15.17
N VAL A 32 2.59 6.17 15.01
CA VAL A 32 1.87 5.19 14.19
C VAL A 32 1.50 5.85 12.86
N PHE A 33 1.97 5.26 11.76
CA PHE A 33 1.58 5.64 10.41
C PHE A 33 0.36 4.82 9.98
N SER A 34 -0.78 5.49 9.81
CA SER A 34 -2.03 4.89 9.31
C SER A 34 -2.25 5.22 7.83
N GLY A 35 -3.09 4.44 7.15
CA GLY A 35 -3.41 4.67 5.72
C GLY A 35 -2.30 4.29 4.75
N LEU A 36 -1.33 3.48 5.20
CA LEU A 36 -0.35 2.86 4.31
C LEU A 36 -1.00 1.75 3.50
N PHE A 37 -0.49 1.52 2.29
CA PHE A 37 -1.03 0.49 1.43
C PHE A 37 -0.59 -0.91 1.88
N PRO A 38 -1.47 -1.92 1.78
CA PRO A 38 -1.16 -3.29 2.16
C PRO A 38 -0.16 -3.93 1.19
N GLY A 39 0.72 -4.79 1.71
CA GLY A 39 1.75 -5.47 0.91
C GLY A 39 2.77 -4.52 0.27
N SER A 40 3.00 -3.37 0.90
CA SER A 40 3.94 -2.36 0.42
C SER A 40 5.10 -2.18 1.40
N THR A 41 6.31 -2.02 0.86
CA THR A 41 7.52 -1.75 1.63
C THR A 41 7.80 -0.26 1.64
N TYR A 42 7.95 0.30 2.84
CA TYR A 42 8.23 1.72 3.05
C TYR A 42 9.59 1.90 3.71
N SER A 43 10.28 2.96 3.30
CA SER A 43 11.51 3.44 3.94
C SER A 43 11.23 4.67 4.79
N PHE A 44 11.61 4.61 6.07
CA PHE A 44 11.45 5.68 7.04
C PHE A 44 12.81 6.30 7.38
N THR A 45 12.90 7.62 7.24
CA THR A 45 14.06 8.43 7.62
C THR A 45 13.69 9.26 8.85
N ILE A 46 14.39 9.03 9.96
CA ILE A 46 14.19 9.68 11.25
C ILE A 46 15.39 10.56 11.55
N ARG A 47 15.16 11.81 11.95
CA ARG A 47 16.20 12.75 12.38
C ARG A 47 15.76 13.40 13.69
N ALA A 48 16.63 13.39 14.70
CA ALA A 48 16.43 14.15 15.92
C ALA A 48 16.72 15.64 15.68
N SER A 49 16.01 16.52 16.38
CA SER A 49 16.22 17.97 16.30
C SER A 49 16.58 18.52 17.68
N THR A 50 17.54 19.44 17.71
CA THR A 50 17.98 20.17 18.90
C THR A 50 17.99 21.67 18.59
N VAL A 51 18.22 22.52 19.59
CA VAL A 51 18.38 23.97 19.41
C VAL A 51 19.47 24.33 18.40
N LYS A 52 20.48 23.46 18.22
CA LYS A 52 21.59 23.65 17.27
C LYS A 52 21.31 23.07 15.88
N GLY A 53 20.16 22.43 15.67
CA GLY A 53 19.77 21.85 14.38
C GLY A 53 19.47 20.35 14.44
N PHE A 54 19.46 19.71 13.26
CA PHE A 54 19.14 18.29 13.11
C PHE A 54 20.40 17.41 13.22
N GLY A 55 20.27 16.32 13.96
CA GLY A 55 21.26 15.25 14.02
C GLY A 55 21.27 14.36 12.77
N PRO A 56 22.14 13.33 12.74
CA PRO A 56 22.24 12.40 11.63
C PRO A 56 20.92 11.61 11.42
N PRO A 57 20.60 11.24 10.15
CA PRO A 57 19.43 10.42 9.86
C PRO A 57 19.65 8.95 10.22
N VAL A 58 18.61 8.33 10.76
CA VAL A 58 18.45 6.88 10.86
C VAL A 58 17.43 6.44 9.81
N ILE A 59 17.77 5.44 9.00
CA ILE A 59 16.91 4.93 7.93
C ILE A 59 16.55 3.48 8.26
N THR A 60 15.26 3.16 8.20
CA THR A 60 14.73 1.81 8.42
C THR A 60 13.68 1.48 7.38
N GLN A 61 13.43 0.19 7.14
CA GLN A 61 12.45 -0.28 6.18
C GLN A 61 11.47 -1.23 6.85
N PHE A 62 10.18 -1.09 6.51
CA PHE A 62 9.11 -1.94 7.02
C PHE A 62 8.15 -2.30 5.90
N THR A 63 7.71 -3.55 5.89
CA THR A 63 6.71 -4.04 4.95
C THR A 63 5.38 -4.20 5.67
N THR A 64 4.33 -3.59 5.13
CA THR A 64 2.96 -3.71 5.67
C THR A 64 2.40 -5.10 5.39
N LYS A 65 1.48 -5.56 6.24
CA LYS A 65 0.78 -6.83 6.01
C LYS A 65 -0.07 -6.75 4.74
N ILE A 66 -0.27 -7.89 4.10
CA ILE A 66 -1.17 -8.05 2.96
C ILE A 66 -2.63 -7.92 3.42
N SER A 67 -3.52 -7.53 2.50
CA SER A 67 -4.97 -7.54 2.70
C SER A 67 -5.61 -8.62 1.84
N ALA A 68 -6.84 -9.02 2.16
CA ALA A 68 -7.62 -9.89 1.27
C ALA A 68 -7.74 -9.24 -0.13
N PRO A 69 -7.64 -10.05 -1.21
CA PRO A 69 -7.85 -9.57 -2.57
C PRO A 69 -9.28 -9.09 -2.74
N LEU A 70 -9.46 -8.11 -3.63
CA LEU A 70 -10.76 -7.52 -3.91
C LEU A 70 -11.25 -8.01 -5.28
N MET A 71 -12.39 -8.69 -5.31
CA MET A 71 -13.05 -9.01 -6.57
C MET A 71 -13.72 -7.76 -7.13
N PRO A 72 -13.56 -7.47 -8.44
CA PRO A 72 -14.29 -6.40 -9.08
C PRO A 72 -15.80 -6.69 -9.06
N ALA A 73 -16.60 -5.63 -9.17
CA ALA A 73 -18.03 -5.79 -9.38
C ALA A 73 -18.24 -6.48 -10.74
N TYR A 74 -18.91 -7.63 -10.69
CA TYR A 74 -19.54 -8.20 -11.87
C TYR A 74 -20.90 -7.53 -11.94
N ASP A 75 -21.03 -6.49 -12.77
CA ASP A 75 -22.34 -6.07 -13.23
C ASP A 75 -23.03 -7.30 -13.85
N GLN A 76 -24.36 -7.29 -14.02
CA GLN A 76 -25.06 -8.32 -14.80
C GLN A 76 -24.66 -8.20 -16.28
N GLU A 77 -23.40 -8.48 -16.59
CA GLU A 77 -22.89 -8.59 -17.94
C GLU A 77 -23.56 -9.83 -18.54
N SER A 78 -24.19 -9.62 -19.69
CA SER A 78 -24.81 -10.70 -20.44
C SER A 78 -23.77 -11.78 -20.72
N PRO A 79 -24.11 -13.06 -20.53
CA PRO A 79 -23.21 -14.16 -20.88
C PRO A 79 -22.68 -14.01 -22.29
N LEU A 80 -21.39 -14.29 -22.48
CA LEU A 80 -20.76 -14.25 -23.81
C LEU A 80 -21.38 -15.27 -24.75
N ASN A 81 -21.85 -16.40 -24.19
CA ASN A 81 -22.62 -17.40 -24.92
C ASN A 81 -23.57 -18.14 -23.97
N GLN A 82 -24.77 -18.46 -24.43
CA GLN A 82 -25.76 -19.21 -23.68
C GLN A 82 -26.51 -20.17 -24.61
N THR A 83 -26.45 -21.46 -24.27
CA THR A 83 -27.24 -22.52 -24.89
C THR A 83 -28.20 -23.11 -23.85
N ASP A 84 -29.01 -24.10 -24.24
CA ASP A 84 -29.93 -24.80 -23.32
C ASP A 84 -29.21 -25.52 -22.16
N SER A 85 -27.90 -25.79 -22.29
CA SER A 85 -27.13 -26.55 -21.29
C SER A 85 -25.83 -25.89 -20.83
N THR A 86 -25.36 -24.83 -21.49
CA THR A 86 -24.09 -24.18 -21.15
C THR A 86 -24.19 -22.67 -21.15
N VAL A 87 -23.49 -22.04 -20.20
CA VAL A 87 -23.37 -20.58 -20.08
C VAL A 87 -21.89 -20.26 -20.00
N THR A 88 -21.42 -19.38 -20.88
CA THR A 88 -20.04 -18.89 -20.90
C THR A 88 -20.01 -17.45 -20.39
N VAL A 89 -19.22 -17.20 -19.35
CA VAL A 89 -19.03 -15.87 -18.75
C VAL A 89 -17.57 -15.48 -18.78
N LEU A 90 -17.29 -14.18 -18.91
CA LEU A 90 -15.94 -13.64 -18.81
C LEU A 90 -15.69 -13.16 -17.37
N LEU A 91 -14.60 -13.63 -16.76
CA LEU A 91 -14.20 -13.20 -15.43
C LEU A 91 -13.13 -12.11 -15.52
N LYS A 92 -13.36 -11.00 -14.82
CA LYS A 92 -12.35 -9.97 -14.56
C LYS A 92 -11.39 -10.45 -13.45
N PRO A 93 -10.08 -10.16 -13.54
CA PRO A 93 -9.12 -10.54 -12.52
C PRO A 93 -9.38 -9.83 -11.19
N ALA A 94 -9.05 -10.49 -10.08
CA ALA A 94 -9.11 -9.89 -8.75
C ALA A 94 -7.96 -8.91 -8.54
N GLN A 95 -8.21 -7.82 -7.82
CA GLN A 95 -7.15 -6.93 -7.37
C GLN A 95 -6.43 -7.58 -6.18
N SER A 96 -5.13 -7.81 -6.35
CA SER A 96 -4.28 -8.50 -5.37
C SER A 96 -4.25 -7.83 -4.00
N ARG A 97 -4.24 -6.49 -3.93
CA ARG A 97 -4.05 -5.71 -2.68
C ARG A 97 -2.87 -6.21 -1.83
N GLY A 98 -1.83 -6.66 -2.53
CA GLY A 98 -0.61 -7.19 -1.97
C GLY A 98 -0.64 -8.67 -1.59
N ALA A 99 -1.77 -9.37 -1.73
CA ALA A 99 -1.86 -10.82 -1.57
C ALA A 99 -1.68 -11.56 -2.90
N PRO A 100 -1.13 -12.78 -2.92
CA PRO A 100 -1.11 -13.61 -4.13
C PRO A 100 -2.54 -13.85 -4.66
N VAL A 101 -2.74 -13.69 -5.98
CA VAL A 101 -3.99 -14.00 -6.70
C VAL A 101 -3.77 -15.13 -7.69
#